data_AF-A0A6N9SK09-F1
#
_entry.id   AF-A0A6N9SK09-F1
#
_cell.length_a   1.000
_cell.length_b   1.000
_cell.length_c   1.000
_cell.angle_alpha   90.00
_cell.angle_beta   90.00
_cell.angle_gamma   90.00
#
_symmetry.space_group_name_H-M   'P 1'
#
loop_
_entity.id
_entity.type
_entity.pdbx_description
1 polymer ?
#
loop_
_entity_poly.entity_id
_entity_poly.type
_entity_poly.pdbx_seq_one_letter_code
_entity_poly.pdbx_strand_id
1 'polypeptide(L)'
;HPQKMLNREWQVVQSILSGDQPQALHGSQGRGTTLGNQLEVIPADRTWRPRQQSKPKVDGPQSAIVTGPAGEEIFCDEHGRVRVKFHWDRYHGMTEESS
;
A
#
# COMPACT_ATOMS: atom_id res chain seq x y z
N HIS A 1 -32.86 5.78 12.37
CA HIS A 1 -32.92 7.07 11.65
C HIS A 1 -34.36 7.33 11.15
N PRO A 2 -34.85 8.59 11.09
CA PRO A 2 -36.21 8.93 10.65
C PRO A 2 -36.54 8.47 9.21
N GLN A 3 -35.53 8.46 8.32
CA GLN A 3 -35.69 7.87 6.99
C GLN A 3 -35.47 6.35 7.04
N LYS A 4 -36.56 5.59 6.84
CA LYS A 4 -36.54 4.11 6.90
C LYS A 4 -35.56 3.47 5.91
N MET A 5 -35.41 4.03 4.71
CA MET A 5 -34.50 3.49 3.68
C MET A 5 -33.01 3.49 4.10
N LEU A 6 -32.63 4.32 5.07
CA LEU A 6 -31.26 4.37 5.61
C LEU A 6 -31.03 3.37 6.76
N ASN A 7 -32.09 2.77 7.32
CA ASN A 7 -31.97 1.76 8.36
C ASN A 7 -31.76 0.37 7.71
N ARG A 8 -30.60 0.20 7.10
CA ARG A 8 -30.17 -1.01 6.41
C ARG A 8 -28.76 -1.42 6.87
N GLU A 9 -28.24 -2.53 6.36
CA GLU A 9 -26.86 -2.92 6.61
C GLU A 9 -25.87 -2.01 5.88
N TRP A 10 -24.82 -1.63 6.59
CA TRP A 10 -23.77 -0.72 6.13
C TRP A 10 -22.40 -1.36 6.37
N GLN A 11 -21.53 -1.27 5.37
CA GLN A 11 -20.11 -1.60 5.49
C GLN A 11 -19.33 -0.34 5.86
N VAL A 12 -18.53 -0.40 6.92
CA VAL A 12 -17.61 0.68 7.31
C VAL A 12 -16.37 0.65 6.40
N VAL A 13 -16.04 1.79 5.79
CA VAL A 13 -14.88 1.95 4.91
C VAL A 13 -13.79 2.85 5.52
N GLN A 14 -14.14 3.66 6.53
CA GLN A 14 -13.20 4.44 7.33
C GLN A 14 -13.76 4.67 8.74
N SER A 15 -12.87 4.73 9.74
CA SER A 15 -13.21 5.09 11.11
C SER A 15 -12.17 6.04 11.68
N ILE A 16 -12.62 7.19 12.18
CA ILE A 16 -11.79 8.17 12.88
C ILE A 16 -12.29 8.22 14.32
N LEU A 17 -11.44 7.86 15.27
CA LEU A 17 -11.74 7.86 16.69
C LEU A 17 -10.96 8.99 17.37
N SER A 18 -11.65 9.86 18.08
CA SER A 18 -11.07 10.91 18.90
C SER A 18 -11.51 10.75 20.36
N GLY A 19 -10.63 11.07 21.29
CA GLY A 19 -10.92 11.00 22.72
C GLY A 19 -10.30 12.18 23.45
N ASP A 20 -11.03 12.71 24.42
CA ASP A 20 -10.55 13.76 25.32
C ASP A 20 -10.79 13.31 26.77
N GLN A 21 -9.74 13.35 27.59
CA GLN A 21 -9.78 12.88 28.98
C GLN A 21 -9.28 13.97 29.95
N PRO A 22 -10.14 14.95 30.29
CA PRO A 22 -9.75 16.08 31.14
C PRO A 22 -9.33 15.68 32.56
N GLN A 23 -9.86 14.58 33.10
CA GLN A 23 -9.59 14.14 34.48
C GLN A 23 -8.26 13.39 34.65
N ALA A 24 -7.53 13.12 33.56
CA ALA A 24 -6.14 12.65 33.67
C ALA A 24 -5.23 13.72 34.30
N LEU A 25 -5.63 15.00 34.24
CA LEU A 25 -4.94 16.11 34.89
C LEU A 25 -5.37 16.24 36.36
N HIS A 26 -4.39 16.25 37.27
CA HIS A 26 -4.65 16.44 38.71
C HIS A 26 -5.29 17.81 38.97
N GLY A 27 -6.36 17.83 39.77
CA GLY A 27 -7.12 19.05 40.08
C GLY A 27 -8.20 19.41 39.05
N SER A 28 -8.33 18.65 37.96
CA SER A 28 -9.43 18.80 37.00
C SER A 28 -10.75 18.34 37.63
N GLN A 29 -11.77 19.20 37.61
CA GLN A 29 -13.11 18.94 38.14
C GLN A 29 -14.15 19.37 37.09
N GLY A 30 -15.22 18.59 36.90
CA GLY A 30 -16.42 19.01 36.19
C GLY A 30 -16.58 18.63 34.70
N ARG A 31 -15.56 18.05 34.04
CA ARG A 31 -15.72 17.43 32.70
C ARG A 31 -15.25 15.97 32.71
N GLY A 32 -16.11 15.06 32.26
CA GLY A 32 -15.78 13.63 32.11
C GLY A 32 -15.03 13.33 30.80
N THR A 33 -14.53 12.10 30.66
CA THR A 33 -13.98 11.62 29.39
C THR A 33 -15.02 11.69 28.28
N THR A 34 -14.62 12.19 27.12
CA THR A 34 -15.41 12.11 25.89
C THR A 34 -14.72 11.23 24.87
N LEU A 35 -15.53 10.52 24.08
CA LEU A 35 -15.09 9.71 22.95
C LEU A 35 -15.99 10.05 21.77
N GLY A 36 -15.40 10.48 20.67
CA GLY A 36 -16.08 10.75 19.41
C GLY A 36 -15.64 9.75 18.35
N ASN A 37 -16.57 9.23 17.58
CA ASN A 37 -16.25 8.38 16.43
C ASN A 37 -16.98 8.87 15.18
N GLN A 38 -16.21 9.08 14.12
CA GLN A 38 -16.72 9.42 12.80
C GLN A 38 -16.47 8.23 11.87
N LEU A 39 -17.53 7.75 11.24
CA LEU A 39 -17.51 6.61 10.34
C LEU A 39 -17.85 7.07 8.92
N GLU A 40 -17.11 6.57 7.93
CA GLU A 40 -17.55 6.57 6.54
C GLU A 40 -18.07 5.18 6.20
N VAL A 41 -19.26 5.12 5.60
CA VAL A 41 -19.96 3.87 5.33
C VAL A 41 -20.48 3.81 3.90
N ILE A 42 -20.60 2.59 3.37
CA ILE A 42 -21.28 2.29 2.11
C ILE A 42 -22.36 1.22 2.35
N PRO A 43 -23.38 1.09 1.49
CA PRO A 43 -24.34 0.00 1.60
C PRO A 43 -23.64 -1.37 1.52
N ALA A 44 -24.03 -2.32 2.38
CA ALA A 44 -23.36 -3.62 2.49
C ALA A 44 -23.49 -4.51 1.23
N ASP A 45 -24.45 -4.22 0.34
CA ASP A 45 -24.64 -4.90 -0.94
C ASP A 45 -23.72 -4.36 -2.06
N ARG A 46 -22.87 -3.37 -1.76
CA ARG A 46 -21.90 -2.82 -2.72
C ARG A 46 -20.50 -3.31 -2.40
N THR A 47 -19.81 -3.84 -3.40
CA THR A 47 -18.40 -4.18 -3.28
C THR A 47 -17.55 -2.91 -3.17
N TRP A 48 -16.87 -2.72 -2.05
CA TRP A 48 -15.86 -1.67 -1.91
C TRP A 48 -14.62 -1.96 -2.75
N ARG A 49 -14.06 -0.93 -3.40
CA ARG A 49 -12.73 -0.99 -4.03
C ARG A 49 -11.93 0.25 -3.63
N PRO A 50 -10.64 0.09 -3.27
CA PRO A 50 -9.78 1.23 -2.99
C PRO A 50 -9.56 2.05 -4.25
N ARG A 51 -9.28 3.34 -4.08
CA ARG A 51 -8.81 4.18 -5.18
C ARG A 51 -7.49 3.64 -5.70
N GLN A 52 -7.37 3.54 -7.03
CA GLN A 52 -6.14 3.11 -7.67
C GLN A 52 -5.01 4.09 -7.30
N GLN A 53 -3.91 3.55 -6.77
CA GLN A 53 -2.70 4.30 -6.57
C GLN A 53 -2.03 4.57 -7.92
N SER A 54 -1.21 5.63 -7.99
CA SER A 54 -0.38 5.88 -9.16
C SER A 54 0.54 4.69 -9.41
N LYS A 55 0.52 4.15 -10.63
CA LYS A 55 1.46 3.10 -11.02
C LYS A 55 2.89 3.62 -10.90
N PRO A 56 3.86 2.80 -10.45
CA PRO A 56 5.27 3.14 -10.56
C PRO A 56 5.60 3.47 -12.02
N LYS A 57 6.41 4.52 -12.21
CA LYS A 57 6.85 4.96 -13.53
C LYS A 57 8.36 4.92 -13.60
N VAL A 58 8.86 4.59 -14.78
CA VAL A 58 10.27 4.73 -15.13
C VAL A 58 10.35 5.99 -15.99
N ASP A 59 10.97 7.05 -15.46
CA ASP A 59 10.98 8.38 -16.10
C ASP A 59 11.87 8.44 -17.37
N GLY A 60 12.69 7.41 -17.60
CA GLY A 60 13.51 7.27 -18.79
C GLY A 60 14.36 6.00 -18.80
N PRO A 61 15.12 5.75 -19.87
CA PRO A 61 16.01 4.59 -19.97
C PRO A 61 17.02 4.54 -18.82
N GLN A 62 17.35 3.32 -18.36
CA GLN A 62 18.36 3.09 -17.32
C GLN A 62 19.42 2.11 -17.83
N SER A 63 20.68 2.34 -17.46
CA SER A 63 21.76 1.39 -17.71
C SER A 63 21.66 0.18 -16.77
N ALA A 64 22.16 -0.95 -17.24
CA ALA A 64 22.25 -2.20 -16.50
C ALA A 64 23.50 -2.97 -16.94
N ILE A 65 23.93 -3.95 -16.15
CA ILE A 65 25.09 -4.78 -16.42
C ILE A 65 24.61 -6.11 -17.01
N VAL A 66 25.13 -6.55 -18.15
CA VAL A 66 24.83 -7.87 -18.72
C VAL A 66 25.39 -8.96 -17.81
N THR A 67 24.60 -9.98 -17.53
CA THR A 67 24.91 -11.06 -16.58
C THR A 67 24.70 -12.43 -17.21
N GLY A 68 25.45 -13.43 -16.74
CA GLY A 68 25.35 -14.82 -17.17
C GLY A 68 25.95 -15.78 -16.13
N PRO A 69 25.98 -17.08 -16.43
CA PRO A 69 26.69 -18.07 -15.61
C PRO A 69 28.16 -17.72 -15.42
N ALA A 70 28.75 -18.17 -14.31
CA ALA A 70 30.17 -17.93 -14.04
C ALA A 70 31.05 -18.60 -15.12
N GLY A 71 31.92 -17.80 -15.75
CA GLY A 71 32.84 -18.29 -16.79
C GLY A 71 32.29 -18.23 -18.22
N GLU A 72 31.05 -17.78 -18.42
CA GLU A 72 30.48 -17.56 -19.75
C GLU A 72 30.48 -16.07 -20.12
N GLU A 73 31.14 -15.74 -21.24
CA GLU A 73 31.22 -14.37 -21.76
C GLU A 73 29.99 -13.98 -22.59
N ILE A 74 29.36 -14.96 -23.25
CA ILE A 74 28.17 -14.76 -24.10
C ILE A 74 27.09 -15.71 -23.61
N PHE A 75 26.07 -15.15 -22.95
CA PHE A 75 24.89 -15.89 -22.48
C PHE A 75 23.62 -15.29 -23.10
N CYS A 76 23.16 -15.91 -24.18
CA CYS A 76 21.98 -15.49 -24.93
C CYS A 76 21.04 -16.67 -25.15
N ASP A 77 19.73 -16.42 -25.19
CA ASP A 77 18.76 -17.44 -25.60
C ASP A 77 18.64 -17.57 -27.12
N GLU A 78 17.78 -18.49 -27.58
CA GLU A 78 17.51 -18.75 -29.01
C GLU A 78 16.99 -17.51 -29.77
N HIS A 79 16.52 -16.48 -29.06
CA HIS A 79 16.04 -15.22 -29.61
C HIS A 79 17.06 -14.08 -29.49
N GLY A 80 18.27 -14.34 -28.97
CA GLY A 80 19.30 -13.33 -28.76
C GLY A 80 19.04 -12.39 -27.58
N ARG A 81 18.16 -12.76 -26.65
CA ARG A 81 17.93 -11.98 -25.42
C ARG A 81 19.04 -12.25 -24.41
N VAL A 82 19.43 -11.20 -23.69
CA VAL A 82 20.41 -11.25 -22.61
C VAL A 82 19.75 -10.98 -21.28
N ARG A 83 20.36 -11.49 -20.20
CA ARG A 83 20.00 -11.13 -18.82
C ARG A 83 20.82 -9.93 -18.36
N VAL A 84 20.23 -9.07 -17.56
CA VAL A 84 20.83 -7.87 -17.00
C VAL A 84 20.54 -7.71 -15.51
N LYS A 85 21.48 -7.09 -14.82
CA LYS A 85 21.31 -6.60 -13.45
C LYS A 85 21.28 -5.08 -13.43
N PHE A 86 20.16 -4.52 -12.98
CA PHE A 86 20.06 -3.08 -12.73
C PHE A 86 20.86 -2.66 -11.50
N HIS A 87 21.37 -1.43 -11.50
CA HIS A 87 22.17 -0.90 -10.38
C HIS A 87 21.39 -0.83 -9.05
N TRP A 88 20.06 -0.74 -9.10
CA TRP A 88 19.20 -0.73 -7.92
C TRP A 88 18.81 -2.13 -7.43
N ASP A 89 19.16 -3.20 -8.16
CA ASP A 89 18.89 -4.56 -7.71
C ASP A 89 19.88 -4.96 -6.62
N ARG A 90 19.39 -4.99 -5.38
CA ARG A 90 20.15 -5.32 -4.18
C ARG A 90 20.15 -6.81 -3.83
N TYR A 91 19.26 -7.59 -4.44
CA TYR A 91 18.96 -8.94 -3.94
C TYR A 91 19.56 -10.04 -4.81
N HIS A 92 19.71 -9.82 -6.12
CA HIS A 92 20.27 -10.82 -7.02
C HIS A 92 21.78 -10.62 -7.23
N GLY A 93 22.52 -11.73 -7.28
CA GLY A 93 23.93 -11.75 -7.71
C GLY A 93 24.05 -11.42 -9.21
N MET A 94 25.26 -11.14 -9.69
CA MET A 94 25.53 -11.01 -11.13
C MET A 94 25.64 -12.39 -11.77
N THR A 95 24.57 -13.18 -11.73
CA THR A 95 24.51 -14.56 -12.20
C THR A 95 23.37 -14.74 -13.20
N GLU A 96 23.22 -15.96 -13.71
CA GLU A 96 22.08 -16.35 -14.54
C GLU A 96 20.71 -16.12 -13.87
N GLU A 97 20.61 -15.98 -12.54
CA GLU A 97 19.32 -15.71 -11.89
C GLU A 97 18.86 -14.24 -12.01
N SER A 98 19.69 -13.36 -12.58
CA SER A 98 19.32 -11.97 -12.90
C SER A 98 18.28 -11.89 -14.03
N SER A 99 17.61 -10.74 -14.15
CA SER A 99 16.44 -10.54 -15.04
C SER A 99 16.78 -10.55 -16.52
#